data_AF-A0A7K4H7G8-F1
#
_entry.id   AF-A0A7K4H7G8-F1
#
_cell.length_a   1.000
_cell.length_b   1.000
_cell.length_c   1.000
_cell.angle_alpha   90.00
_cell.angle_beta   90.00
_cell.angle_gamma   90.00
#
_symmetry.space_group_name_H-M   'P 1'
#
loop_
_entity.id
_entity.type
_entity.pdbx_description
1 polymer ?
#
loop_
_entity_poly.entity_id
_entity_poly.type
_entity_poly.pdbx_seq_one_letter_code
_entity_poly.pdbx_strand_id
1 'polypeptide(L)'
;MKGKIIAINAPNIIMGLLNVSFKNAGDLIMDRTQRPISHLYGILYRIILYYNKSILPIFCFDGRVSELKRVITKDQLNDFRYTFKSYQEAMKKTIIDPPGS
;
A
#
# COMPACT_ATOMS: atom_id res chain seq x y z
N MET A 1 -12.00 9.54 -19.77
CA MET A 1 -12.44 10.09 -18.45
C MET A 1 -12.05 11.56 -18.26
N LYS A 2 -11.76 12.32 -19.33
CA LYS A 2 -11.37 13.73 -19.24
C LYS A 2 -12.48 14.55 -18.58
N GLY A 3 -12.12 15.41 -17.62
CA GLY A 3 -13.04 16.25 -16.87
C GLY A 3 -13.84 15.53 -15.77
N LYS A 4 -13.58 14.24 -15.50
CA LYS A 4 -14.31 13.48 -14.48
C LYS A 4 -13.65 13.58 -13.11
N ILE A 5 -14.49 13.64 -12.09
CA ILE A 5 -14.11 13.42 -10.69
C ILE A 5 -14.13 11.92 -10.43
N ILE A 6 -13.08 11.39 -9.78
CA ILE A 6 -13.02 9.97 -9.40
C ILE A 6 -12.79 9.84 -7.90
N ALA A 7 -13.61 9.02 -7.24
CA ALA A 7 -13.37 8.61 -5.86
C ALA A 7 -12.42 7.41 -5.86
N ILE A 8 -11.37 7.51 -5.05
CA ILE A 8 -10.30 6.52 -4.99
C ILE A 8 -10.22 5.99 -3.56
N ASN A 9 -10.31 4.66 -3.39
CA ASN A 9 -10.03 4.03 -2.11
C ASN A 9 -8.52 4.13 -1.80
N ALA A 10 -8.17 4.97 -0.83
CA ALA A 10 -6.77 5.27 -0.51
C ALA A 10 -6.01 4.08 0.10
N PRO A 11 -6.54 3.34 1.12
CA PRO A 11 -5.90 2.14 1.63
C PRO A 11 -5.50 1.14 0.55
N ASN A 12 -6.39 0.87 -0.40
CA ASN A 12 -6.13 -0.08 -1.47
C ASN A 12 -5.03 0.41 -2.43
N ILE A 13 -5.03 1.70 -2.80
CA ILE A 13 -3.96 2.25 -3.66
C ILE A 13 -2.62 2.21 -2.95
N ILE A 14 -2.55 2.60 -1.67
CA ILE A 14 -1.31 2.59 -0.90
C ILE A 14 -0.74 1.18 -0.85
N MET A 15 -1.57 0.19 -0.53
CA MET A 15 -1.13 -1.21 -0.48
C MET A 15 -0.64 -1.72 -1.84
N GLY A 16 -1.37 -1.41 -2.92
CA GLY A 16 -0.96 -1.77 -4.27
C GLY A 16 0.37 -1.14 -4.68
N LEU A 17 0.62 0.11 -4.29
CA LEU A 17 1.87 0.81 -4.57
C LEU A 17 3.06 0.20 -3.83
N LEU A 18 2.91 -0.15 -2.56
CA LEU A 18 3.94 -0.84 -1.79
C LEU A 18 4.29 -2.20 -2.42
N ASN A 19 3.27 -3.00 -2.77
CA ASN A 19 3.45 -4.31 -3.39
C ASN A 19 4.18 -4.26 -4.74
N VAL A 20 3.82 -3.29 -5.60
CA VAL A 20 4.47 -3.12 -6.90
C VAL A 20 5.95 -2.73 -6.74
N SER A 21 6.26 -1.81 -5.81
CA SER A 21 7.65 -1.43 -5.55
C SER A 21 8.47 -2.61 -5.06
N PHE A 22 7.96 -3.38 -4.10
CA PHE A 22 8.63 -4.56 -3.57
C PHE A 22 8.88 -5.62 -4.66
N LYS A 23 7.88 -5.95 -5.48
CA LYS A 23 8.02 -6.94 -6.55
C LYS A 23 9.08 -6.57 -7.59
N ASN A 24 9.20 -5.27 -7.91
CA ASN A 24 10.09 -4.81 -8.97
C ASN A 24 11.53 -4.63 -8.50
N ALA A 25 11.74 -4.18 -7.25
CA ALA A 25 13.05 -3.82 -6.73
C ALA A 25 13.62 -4.85 -5.74
N GLY A 26 12.84 -5.85 -5.33
CA GLY A 26 13.20 -6.80 -4.27
C GLY A 26 13.07 -6.24 -2.84
N ASP A 27 12.90 -4.92 -2.70
CA ASP A 27 12.71 -4.22 -1.43
C ASP A 27 11.84 -2.96 -1.61
N LEU A 28 11.37 -2.39 -0.50
CA LEU A 28 10.70 -1.09 -0.46
C LEU A 28 11.72 0.05 -0.54
N ILE A 29 11.33 1.14 -1.19
CA ILE A 29 12.10 2.39 -1.16
C ILE A 29 11.91 3.00 0.22
N MET A 30 13.00 3.18 0.96
CA MET A 30 13.00 3.73 2.32
C MET A 30 13.57 5.16 2.36
N ASP A 31 13.14 5.96 3.34
CA ASP A 31 13.81 7.21 3.69
C ASP A 31 15.04 6.98 4.58
N ARG A 32 15.74 8.07 4.93
CA ARG A 32 16.90 8.04 5.83
C ARG A 32 16.60 7.49 7.25
N THR A 33 15.33 7.38 7.62
CA THR A 33 14.85 6.85 8.90
C THR A 33 14.32 5.42 8.80
N GLN A 34 14.56 4.74 7.67
CA GLN A 34 14.08 3.40 7.38
C GLN A 34 12.55 3.29 7.33
N ARG A 35 11.85 4.37 6.96
CA ARG A 35 10.41 4.36 6.73
C ARG A 35 10.11 4.16 5.25
N PRO A 36 9.15 3.30 4.88
CA PRO A 36 8.80 3.06 3.49
C PRO A 36 8.15 4.29 2.87
N ILE A 37 8.71 4.77 1.76
CA ILE A 37 8.26 5.94 0.99
C ILE A 37 7.85 5.62 -0.44
N SER A 38 7.95 4.36 -0.88
CA SER A 38 7.49 3.88 -2.19
C SER A 38 6.09 4.37 -2.58
N HIS A 39 5.15 4.32 -1.62
CA HIS A 39 3.78 4.76 -1.83
C HIS A 39 3.66 6.27 -2.08
N LEU A 40 4.50 7.10 -1.46
CA LEU A 40 4.50 8.55 -1.67
C LEU A 40 4.94 8.90 -3.10
N TYR A 41 6.02 8.28 -3.58
CA TYR A 41 6.44 8.41 -4.98
C TYR A 41 5.33 7.95 -5.93
N GLY A 42 4.76 6.76 -5.67
CA GLY A 42 3.69 6.21 -6.48
C GLY A 42 2.44 7.10 -6.56
N ILE A 43 2.04 7.71 -5.44
CA ILE A 43 0.92 8.66 -5.38
C ILE A 43 1.28 9.92 -6.17
N LEU A 44 2.46 10.49 -5.97
CA LEU A 44 2.91 11.70 -6.66
C LEU A 44 2.84 11.54 -8.19
N TYR A 45 3.42 10.46 -8.74
CA TYR A 45 3.38 10.19 -10.17
C TYR A 45 1.95 9.97 -10.69
N ARG A 46 1.10 9.28 -9.92
CA ARG A 46 -0.31 9.08 -10.30
C ARG A 46 -1.10 10.38 -10.30
N ILE A 47 -0.88 11.25 -9.32
CA ILE A 47 -1.51 12.58 -9.26
C ILE A 47 -1.16 13.38 -10.51
N ILE A 48 0.13 13.45 -10.87
CA ILE A 48 0.58 14.12 -12.09
C ILE A 48 -0.13 13.54 -13.33
N LEU A 49 -0.21 12.20 -13.42
CA LEU A 49 -0.89 11.53 -14.51
C LEU A 49 -2.40 11.83 -14.57
N TYR A 50 -3.08 11.91 -13.42
CA TYR A 50 -4.50 12.24 -13.37
C TYR A 50 -4.75 13.67 -13.85
N TYR A 51 -3.98 14.64 -13.35
CA TYR A 51 -4.10 16.04 -13.78
C TYR A 51 -3.77 16.22 -15.26
N ASN A 52 -2.74 15.54 -15.79
CA ASN A 52 -2.43 15.55 -17.23
C ASN A 52 -3.57 15.01 -18.09
N LYS A 53 -4.41 14.12 -17.53
CA LYS A 53 -5.62 13.60 -18.17
C LYS A 53 -6.89 14.40 -17.84
N SER A 54 -6.74 15.55 -17.19
CA SER A 54 -7.82 16.39 -16.66
C SER A 54 -8.80 15.61 -15.77
N ILE A 55 -8.28 14.70 -14.94
CA ILE A 55 -9.04 13.93 -13.96
C ILE A 55 -8.78 14.54 -12.58
N LEU A 56 -9.83 14.76 -11.79
CA LEU A 56 -9.71 15.19 -10.41
C LEU A 56 -9.87 13.98 -9.46
N PRO A 57 -8.78 13.48 -8.85
CA PRO A 57 -8.87 12.39 -7.90
C PRO A 57 -9.28 12.89 -6.50
N ILE A 58 -10.26 12.22 -5.90
CA ILE A 58 -10.63 12.37 -4.49
C ILE A 58 -10.23 11.09 -3.76
N PHE A 59 -9.22 11.18 -2.91
CA PHE A 59 -8.76 10.04 -2.12
C PHE A 59 -9.62 9.89 -0.86
N CYS A 60 -10.37 8.80 -0.81
CA CYS A 60 -11.22 8.42 0.30
C CYS A 60 -10.43 7.50 1.25
N PHE A 61 -10.17 7.99 2.45
CA PHE A 61 -9.55 7.22 3.52
C PHE A 61 -10.62 6.58 4.39
N ASP A 62 -10.34 5.37 4.88
CA ASP A 62 -11.24 4.71 5.81
C ASP A 62 -11.29 5.50 7.14
N GLY A 63 -12.51 5.76 7.60
CA GLY A 63 -12.76 6.29 8.93
C GLY A 63 -12.78 5.20 10.01
N ARG A 64 -13.39 5.51 11.14
CA ARG A 64 -13.61 4.49 12.19
C ARG A 64 -14.56 3.40 11.67
N VAL A 65 -14.18 2.14 11.87
CA VAL A 65 -15.01 0.99 11.52
C VAL A 65 -16.24 0.97 12.44
N SER A 66 -17.44 0.76 11.88
CA SER A 66 -18.67 0.64 12.66
C SER A 66 -18.65 -0.60 13.57
N GLU A 67 -19.34 -0.53 14.70
CA GLU A 67 -19.37 -1.63 15.68
C GLU A 67 -19.92 -2.93 15.09
N LEU A 68 -20.96 -2.85 14.26
CA LEU A 68 -21.54 -4.00 13.57
C LEU A 68 -20.54 -4.65 12.59
N LYS A 69 -19.69 -3.87 11.93
CA LYS A 69 -18.67 -4.37 10.99
C LYS A 69 -17.48 -4.98 11.73
N ARG A 70 -17.20 -4.57 12.97
CA ARG A 70 -16.19 -5.23 13.84
C ARG A 70 -16.55 -6.67 14.16
N VAL A 71 -17.84 -6.97 14.38
CA VAL A 71 -18.29 -8.33 14.72
C VAL A 71 -18.18 -9.29 13.53
N ILE A 72 -18.41 -8.79 12.30
CA ILE A 72 -18.54 -9.63 11.11
C ILE A 72 -17.26 -9.69 10.27
N THR A 73 -16.54 -8.58 10.10
CA THR A 73 -15.64 -8.43 8.95
C THR A 73 -14.15 -8.39 9.29
N LYS A 74 -13.74 -8.20 10.54
CA LYS A 74 -12.31 -7.96 10.77
C LYS A 74 -11.90 -8.22 12.19
N ASP A 75 -11.39 -9.42 12.44
CA ASP A 75 -10.42 -9.57 13.51
C ASP A 75 -9.13 -8.88 13.04
N GLN A 76 -9.12 -7.54 13.12
CA GLN A 76 -8.01 -6.69 12.70
C GLN A 76 -6.70 -7.11 13.38
N LEU A 77 -6.81 -7.63 14.59
CA LEU A 77 -5.69 -8.16 15.34
C LEU A 77 -5.16 -9.42 14.67
N ASN A 78 -6.02 -10.37 14.31
CA ASN A 78 -5.59 -11.57 13.58
C ASN A 78 -5.10 -11.26 12.15
N ASP A 79 -5.73 -10.35 11.42
CA ASP A 79 -5.26 -9.91 10.10
C ASP A 79 -3.86 -9.26 10.19
N PHE A 80 -3.67 -8.40 11.18
CA PHE A 80 -2.39 -7.77 11.46
C PHE A 80 -1.34 -8.82 11.87
N ARG A 81 -1.68 -9.72 12.81
CA ARG A 81 -0.77 -10.78 13.28
C ARG A 81 -0.39 -11.74 12.16
N TYR A 82 -1.34 -12.12 11.31
CA TYR A 82 -1.11 -12.96 10.15
C TYR A 82 -0.15 -12.27 9.18
N THR A 83 -0.46 -11.02 8.80
CA THR A 83 0.37 -10.23 7.88
C THR A 83 1.77 -9.99 8.45
N PHE A 84 1.87 -9.66 9.74
CA PHE A 84 3.13 -9.44 10.43
C PHE A 84 3.97 -10.72 10.51
N LYS A 85 3.35 -11.86 10.79
CA LYS A 85 4.02 -13.17 10.81
C LYS A 85 4.54 -13.53 9.42
N SER A 86 3.70 -13.41 8.38
CA SER A 86 4.11 -13.67 7.00
C SER A 86 5.25 -12.73 6.56
N TYR A 87 5.23 -11.47 6.99
CA TYR A 87 6.33 -10.52 6.75
C TYR A 87 7.64 -10.97 7.42
N GLN A 88 7.59 -11.37 8.69
CA GLN A 88 8.79 -11.87 9.38
C GLN A 88 9.34 -13.14 8.76
N GLU A 89 8.47 -14.05 8.33
CA GLU A 89 8.87 -15.28 7.63
C GLU A 89 9.52 -14.97 6.28
N ALA A 90 8.99 -14.02 5.52
CA ALA A 90 9.58 -13.55 4.27
C ALA A 90 10.98 -12.94 4.52
N MET A 91 11.12 -12.07 5.52
CA MET A 91 12.43 -11.49 5.89
C MET A 91 13.44 -12.57 6.28
N LYS A 92 13.03 -13.57 7.07
CA LYS A 92 13.92 -14.69 7.42
C LYS A 92 14.37 -15.46 6.17
N LYS A 93 13.45 -15.74 5.23
CA LYS A 93 13.78 -16.44 3.98
C LYS A 93 14.76 -15.66 3.12
N THR A 94 14.59 -14.34 2.99
CA THR A 94 15.52 -13.47 2.25
C THR A 94 16.91 -13.40 2.87
N ILE A 95 17.03 -13.57 4.20
CA ILE A 95 18.33 -13.66 4.89
C ILE A 95 19.01 -15.02 4.65
N ILE A 96 18.23 -16.09 4.49
CA ILE A 96 18.73 -17.47 4.34
C ILE A 96 19.05 -17.79 2.86
N ASP A 97 18.42 -17.12 1.90
CA ASP A 97 18.63 -17.30 0.46
C ASP A 97 18.75 -15.92 -0.22
N PRO A 98 19.95 -15.30 -0.20
CA PRO A 98 20.16 -13.98 -0.77
C PRO A 98 20.01 -14.05 -2.30
N PRO A 99 19.47 -13.00 -2.95
CA PRO A 99 19.27 -13.02 -4.41
C PRO A 99 20.63 -13.15 -5.12
N GLY A 100 20.90 -14.34 -5.67
CA GLY A 100 22.14 -14.69 -6.37
C GLY A 100 22.75 -16.06 -6.07
N SER A 101 22.10 -16.92 -5.27
CA SER A 101 22.42 -18.36 -5.14
C SER A 101 21.90 -19.20 -6.30
#